data_AF-A0A0F3IJK0-F1
#
_entry.id   AF-A0A0F3IJK0-F1
#
_cell.length_a   1.000
_cell.length_b   1.000
_cell.length_c   1.000
_cell.angle_alpha   90.00
_cell.angle_beta   90.00
_cell.angle_gamma   90.00
#
_symmetry.space_group_name_H-M   'P 1'
#
loop_
_entity.id
_entity.type
_entity.pdbx_description
1 polymer ?
#
loop_
_entity_poly.entity_id
_entity_poly.type
_entity_poly.pdbx_seq_one_letter_code
_entity_poly.pdbx_strand_id
1 'polypeptide(L)'
;MYAPRDFNSDDGFLKALQEKSEARPELKELDKQIEEKIKSVLTSDKLLSSANNKPELQESLIKAAEKITNEIRKSSFITVDARSFTGSDDDLYEFQASAFSSLNDLTDEIYFQINKLVKPYEYGHTWVIKDKATDAIIKNARMITGTKPGIPLPDGRALWEVGIKPGMTFEVVRPK
;
A
#
# COMPACT_ATOMS: atom_id res chain seq x y z
N MET A 1 -28.20 -20.52 -18.35
CA MET A 1 -27.29 -19.48 -17.81
C MET A 1 -27.27 -19.64 -16.30
N TYR A 2 -26.15 -20.07 -15.71
CA TYR A 2 -26.02 -20.26 -14.27
C TYR A 2 -24.88 -19.35 -13.79
N ALA A 3 -25.20 -18.35 -12.97
CA ALA A 3 -24.22 -17.59 -12.21
C ALA A 3 -24.38 -18.00 -10.74
N PRO A 4 -23.33 -18.50 -10.05
CA PRO A 4 -23.41 -18.86 -8.64
C PRO A 4 -23.74 -17.65 -7.77
N ARG A 5 -24.69 -17.82 -6.84
CA ARG A 5 -25.29 -16.81 -5.97
C ARG A 5 -24.59 -16.67 -4.61
N ASP A 6 -23.25 -16.70 -4.58
CA ASP A 6 -22.54 -16.87 -3.31
C ASP A 6 -21.94 -15.59 -2.68
N PHE A 7 -22.19 -14.41 -3.24
CA PHE A 7 -21.62 -13.14 -2.74
C PHE A 7 -22.55 -12.32 -1.81
N ASN A 8 -23.43 -12.97 -1.05
CA ASN A 8 -24.42 -12.26 -0.20
C ASN A 8 -24.24 -12.46 1.32
N SER A 9 -23.07 -12.89 1.79
CA SER A 9 -22.81 -13.01 3.25
C SER A 9 -21.46 -12.45 3.65
N ASP A 10 -21.44 -11.71 4.77
CA ASP A 10 -20.24 -11.15 5.41
C ASP A 10 -19.19 -12.24 5.70
N ASP A 11 -19.63 -13.48 5.95
CA ASP A 11 -18.73 -14.63 6.17
C ASP A 11 -18.00 -15.07 4.88
N GLY A 12 -18.62 -14.94 3.71
CA GLY A 12 -17.98 -15.26 2.43
C GLY A 12 -16.88 -14.28 2.05
N PHE A 13 -17.09 -12.99 2.35
CA PHE A 13 -16.08 -11.94 2.20
C PHE A 13 -14.92 -12.14 3.18
N LEU A 14 -15.22 -12.36 4.46
CA LEU A 14 -14.20 -12.56 5.49
C LEU A 14 -13.36 -13.82 5.24
N LYS A 15 -13.98 -14.93 4.81
CA LYS A 15 -13.27 -16.18 4.53
C LYS A 15 -12.36 -16.09 3.29
N ALA A 16 -12.82 -15.43 2.22
CA ALA A 16 -12.00 -15.20 1.03
C ALA A 16 -10.82 -14.24 1.28
N LEU A 17 -10.92 -13.37 2.29
CA LEU A 17 -9.86 -12.44 2.68
C LEU A 17 -8.89 -13.01 3.73
N GLN A 18 -9.37 -13.88 4.62
CA GLN A 18 -8.52 -14.57 5.58
C GLN A 18 -7.50 -15.46 4.86
N GLU A 19 -7.93 -16.18 3.82
CA GLU A 19 -7.07 -16.95 2.91
C GLU A 19 -6.06 -16.07 2.14
N LYS A 20 -6.37 -14.77 1.92
CA LYS A 20 -5.49 -13.80 1.24
C LYS A 20 -4.52 -13.07 2.18
N SER A 21 -4.82 -13.05 3.48
CA SER A 21 -4.03 -12.37 4.53
C SER A 21 -2.92 -13.25 5.12
N GLU A 22 -3.13 -14.57 5.17
CA GLU A 22 -2.14 -15.52 5.71
C GLU A 22 -1.01 -15.87 4.70
N ALA A 23 -1.14 -15.46 3.44
CA ALA A 23 -0.29 -15.93 2.35
C ALA A 23 0.46 -14.80 1.59
N ARG A 24 1.34 -14.01 2.25
CA ARG A 24 2.24 -13.12 1.50
C ARG A 24 3.75 -13.24 1.84
N PRO A 25 4.35 -14.45 1.75
CA PRO A 25 5.80 -14.60 1.64
C PRO A 25 6.38 -13.92 0.38
N GLU A 26 5.57 -13.74 -0.65
CA GLU A 26 5.95 -13.17 -1.95
C GLU A 26 6.47 -11.72 -1.89
N LEU A 27 6.03 -10.91 -0.91
CA LEU A 27 6.51 -9.53 -0.73
C LEU A 27 7.97 -9.48 -0.26
N LYS A 28 8.34 -10.37 0.67
CA LYS A 28 9.74 -10.52 1.12
C LYS A 28 10.62 -11.06 -0.01
N GLU A 29 10.07 -11.97 -0.83
CA GLU A 29 10.74 -12.54 -1.99
C GLU A 29 11.04 -11.46 -3.05
N LEU A 30 10.09 -10.56 -3.32
CA LEU A 30 10.23 -9.49 -4.31
C LEU A 30 11.27 -8.45 -3.88
N ASP A 31 11.26 -8.06 -2.60
CA ASP A 31 12.27 -7.16 -2.02
C ASP A 31 13.68 -7.74 -2.16
N LYS A 32 13.81 -9.05 -1.90
CA LYS A 32 15.08 -9.77 -2.04
C LYS A 32 15.53 -9.81 -3.51
N GLN A 33 14.61 -10.04 -4.45
CA GLN A 33 14.93 -10.03 -5.88
C GLN A 33 15.36 -8.65 -6.39
N ILE A 34 14.73 -7.57 -5.93
CA ILE A 34 15.14 -6.19 -6.27
C ILE A 34 16.54 -5.90 -5.73
N GLU A 35 16.80 -6.24 -4.46
CA GLU A 35 18.12 -6.08 -3.84
C GLU A 35 19.21 -6.89 -4.55
N GLU A 36 18.95 -8.15 -4.88
CA GLU A 36 19.90 -9.03 -5.57
C GLU A 36 20.20 -8.53 -7.00
N LYS A 37 19.18 -8.04 -7.71
CA LYS A 37 19.35 -7.50 -9.06
C LYS A 37 20.13 -6.18 -9.06
N ILE A 38 19.90 -5.30 -8.08
CA ILE A 38 20.68 -4.07 -7.92
C ILE A 38 22.13 -4.37 -7.52
N LYS A 39 22.32 -5.28 -6.55
CA LYS A 39 23.66 -5.72 -6.13
C LYS A 39 24.43 -6.31 -7.31
N SER A 40 23.85 -7.24 -8.04
CA SER A 40 24.51 -7.89 -9.20
C SER A 40 24.92 -6.92 -10.32
N VAL A 41 24.12 -5.88 -10.59
CA VAL A 41 24.50 -4.84 -11.58
C VAL A 41 25.70 -4.02 -11.07
N LEU A 42 25.70 -3.66 -9.78
CA LEU A 42 26.73 -2.81 -9.16
C LEU A 42 28.02 -3.57 -8.82
N THR A 43 27.94 -4.87 -8.57
CA THR A 43 29.09 -5.79 -8.39
C THR A 43 29.47 -6.51 -9.68
N SER A 44 28.99 -6.07 -10.84
CA SER A 44 29.42 -6.66 -12.11
C SER A 44 30.94 -6.54 -12.27
N ASP A 45 31.57 -7.59 -12.81
CA ASP A 45 33.04 -7.74 -12.88
C ASP A 45 33.75 -6.53 -13.53
N LYS A 46 33.05 -5.76 -14.38
CA LYS A 46 33.56 -4.51 -14.98
C LYS A 46 33.74 -3.36 -13.97
N LEU A 47 32.89 -3.26 -12.95
CA LEU A 47 32.95 -2.22 -11.91
C LEU A 47 33.88 -2.64 -10.76
N LEU A 48 33.88 -3.93 -10.40
CA LEU A 48 34.77 -4.45 -9.34
C LEU A 48 36.23 -4.49 -9.76
N SER A 49 36.54 -4.83 -11.03
CA SER A 49 37.91 -4.79 -11.55
C SER A 49 38.51 -3.38 -11.58
N SER A 50 37.67 -2.34 -11.67
CA SER A 50 38.10 -0.93 -11.58
C SER A 50 38.05 -0.36 -10.15
N ALA A 51 37.28 -0.98 -9.23
CA ALA A 51 37.18 -0.58 -7.83
C ALA A 51 38.16 -1.30 -6.88
N ASN A 52 38.74 -2.44 -7.26
CA ASN A 52 39.68 -3.20 -6.42
C ASN A 52 40.94 -2.43 -5.97
N ASN A 53 41.26 -1.31 -6.64
CA ASN A 53 42.38 -0.44 -6.27
C ASN A 53 41.96 0.81 -5.47
N LYS A 54 40.67 0.99 -5.14
CA LYS A 54 40.15 2.17 -4.42
C LYS A 54 38.99 1.80 -3.47
N PRO A 55 39.25 1.52 -2.18
CA PRO A 55 38.22 1.16 -1.20
C PRO A 55 37.12 2.22 -1.05
N GLU A 56 37.44 3.51 -1.21
CA GLU A 56 36.46 4.61 -1.20
C GLU A 56 35.42 4.49 -2.34
N LEU A 57 35.82 3.90 -3.47
CA LEU A 57 34.95 3.72 -4.63
C LEU A 57 33.96 2.57 -4.38
N GLN A 58 34.41 1.50 -3.70
CA GLN A 58 33.52 0.42 -3.27
C GLN A 58 32.49 0.91 -2.26
N GLU A 59 32.90 1.67 -1.24
CA GLU A 59 31.98 2.21 -0.24
C GLU A 59 30.95 3.17 -0.88
N SER A 60 31.38 4.00 -1.83
CA SER A 60 30.49 4.88 -2.58
C SER A 60 29.49 4.12 -3.45
N LEU A 61 29.90 3.01 -4.07
CA LEU A 61 29.01 2.14 -4.86
C LEU A 61 27.98 1.42 -3.98
N ILE A 62 28.35 0.95 -2.79
CA ILE A 62 27.43 0.35 -1.82
C ILE A 62 26.39 1.39 -1.36
N LYS A 63 26.84 2.59 -0.98
CA LYS A 63 25.92 3.68 -0.61
C LYS A 63 24.98 4.08 -1.75
N ALA A 64 25.48 4.09 -2.99
CA ALA A 64 24.65 4.34 -4.17
C ALA A 64 23.62 3.22 -4.38
N ALA A 65 24.01 1.95 -4.18
CA ALA A 65 23.10 0.80 -4.24
C ALA A 65 21.95 0.95 -3.25
N GLU A 66 22.28 1.21 -1.98
CA GLU A 66 21.32 1.39 -0.91
C GLU A 66 20.37 2.56 -1.21
N LYS A 67 20.91 3.68 -1.71
CA LYS A 67 20.10 4.83 -2.10
C LYS A 67 19.14 4.49 -3.24
N ILE A 68 19.59 3.80 -4.29
CA ILE A 68 18.75 3.40 -5.42
C ILE A 68 17.66 2.42 -4.96
N THR A 69 17.99 1.42 -4.15
CA THR A 69 17.01 0.48 -3.59
C THR A 69 15.96 1.22 -2.76
N ASN A 70 16.39 2.15 -1.92
CA ASN A 70 15.48 2.96 -1.11
C ASN A 70 14.60 3.88 -1.96
N GLU A 71 15.13 4.46 -3.05
CA GLU A 71 14.34 5.25 -4.00
C GLU A 71 13.32 4.38 -4.75
N ILE A 72 13.70 3.18 -5.19
CA ILE A 72 12.80 2.23 -5.86
C ILE A 72 11.68 1.81 -4.93
N ARG A 73 12.00 1.44 -3.67
CA ARG A 73 11.00 1.16 -2.64
C ARG A 73 10.08 2.35 -2.44
N LYS A 74 10.60 3.54 -2.18
CA LYS A 74 9.75 4.73 -2.01
C LYS A 74 8.87 5.01 -3.24
N SER A 75 9.38 4.78 -4.45
CA SER A 75 8.63 4.99 -5.69
C SER A 75 7.62 3.89 -6.04
N SER A 76 7.56 2.79 -5.26
CA SER A 76 6.68 1.65 -5.55
C SER A 76 5.61 1.42 -4.48
N PHE A 77 5.74 2.08 -3.33
CA PHE A 77 4.90 1.86 -2.15
C PHE A 77 4.07 3.10 -1.82
N ILE A 78 2.96 2.89 -1.13
CA ILE A 78 2.12 3.91 -0.52
C ILE A 78 2.25 3.74 0.98
N THR A 79 2.47 4.84 1.69
CA THR A 79 2.52 4.84 3.16
C THR A 79 1.19 5.31 3.73
N VAL A 80 0.64 4.59 4.71
CA VAL A 80 -0.59 4.96 5.42
C VAL A 80 -0.29 5.07 6.91
N ASP A 81 -0.38 6.29 7.42
CA ASP A 81 -0.15 6.67 8.81
C ASP A 81 -1.50 6.65 9.55
N ALA A 82 -1.73 5.65 10.41
CA ALA A 82 -2.95 5.53 11.19
C ALA A 82 -2.75 5.84 12.68
N ARG A 83 -1.53 6.21 13.10
CA ARG A 83 -1.17 6.42 14.51
C ARG A 83 -2.06 7.43 15.23
N SER A 84 -2.40 8.53 14.56
CA SER A 84 -3.29 9.56 15.11
C SER A 84 -4.75 9.09 15.24
N PHE A 85 -5.15 8.12 14.42
CA PHE A 85 -6.49 7.55 14.43
C PHE A 85 -6.65 6.42 15.45
N THR A 86 -5.63 5.56 15.59
CA THR A 86 -5.64 4.38 16.44
C THR A 86 -5.09 4.64 17.84
N GLY A 87 -4.22 5.64 18.00
CA GLY A 87 -3.49 5.92 19.23
C GLY A 87 -2.30 5.00 19.48
N SER A 88 -1.93 4.17 18.51
CA SER A 88 -0.76 3.27 18.57
C SER A 88 0.38 3.84 17.73
N ASP A 89 1.60 3.88 18.27
CA ASP A 89 2.78 4.37 17.55
C ASP A 89 3.26 3.43 16.44
N ASP A 90 2.84 2.16 16.49
CA ASP A 90 3.24 1.11 15.55
C ASP A 90 2.34 1.06 14.29
N ASP A 91 1.26 1.84 14.23
CA ASP A 91 0.27 1.80 13.14
C ASP A 91 0.68 2.66 11.94
N LEU A 92 1.85 2.34 11.37
CA LEU A 92 2.37 2.87 10.13
C LEU A 92 2.49 1.73 9.11
N TYR A 93 1.66 1.77 8.07
CA TYR A 93 1.57 0.69 7.09
C TYR A 93 2.21 1.11 5.76
N GLU A 94 2.94 0.19 5.15
CA GLU A 94 3.48 0.37 3.80
C GLU A 94 2.88 -0.69 2.88
N PHE A 95 2.26 -0.23 1.80
CA PHE A 95 1.62 -1.11 0.83
C PHE A 95 2.22 -0.93 -0.55
N GLN A 96 2.48 -2.02 -1.26
CA GLN A 96 2.92 -1.94 -2.65
C GLN A 96 1.76 -1.44 -3.52
N ALA A 97 1.93 -0.30 -4.20
CA ALA A 97 0.85 0.33 -4.95
C ALA A 97 0.29 -0.57 -6.06
N SER A 98 1.14 -1.39 -6.68
CA SER A 98 0.74 -2.34 -7.74
C SER A 98 -0.10 -3.51 -7.24
N ALA A 99 -0.21 -3.73 -5.93
CA ALA A 99 -1.05 -4.79 -5.36
C ALA A 99 -2.55 -4.45 -5.40
N PHE A 100 -2.90 -3.20 -5.71
CA PHE A 100 -4.28 -2.71 -5.73
C PHE A 100 -4.66 -2.28 -7.13
N SER A 101 -5.72 -2.87 -7.66
CA SER A 101 -6.26 -2.51 -8.96
C SER A 101 -7.22 -1.31 -8.87
N SER A 102 -7.85 -1.13 -7.70
CA SER A 102 -8.87 -0.12 -7.45
C SER A 102 -8.71 0.57 -6.09
N LEU A 103 -9.39 1.71 -5.93
CA LEU A 103 -9.53 2.38 -4.64
C LEU A 103 -10.18 1.45 -3.61
N ASN A 104 -11.17 0.65 -4.02
CA ASN A 104 -11.82 -0.31 -3.14
C ASN A 104 -10.80 -1.30 -2.53
N ASP A 105 -9.92 -1.88 -3.35
CA ASP A 105 -8.92 -2.85 -2.88
C ASP A 105 -8.00 -2.24 -1.81
N LEU A 106 -7.56 -1.00 -2.01
CA LEU A 106 -6.72 -0.29 -1.05
C LEU A 106 -7.48 0.03 0.24
N THR A 107 -8.73 0.54 0.13
CA THR A 107 -9.51 0.87 1.32
C THR A 107 -9.91 -0.36 2.12
N ASP A 108 -10.12 -1.50 1.47
CA ASP A 108 -10.39 -2.77 2.15
C ASP A 108 -9.15 -3.23 2.94
N GLU A 109 -7.95 -3.16 2.33
CA GLU A 109 -6.71 -3.51 3.02
C GLU A 109 -6.46 -2.60 4.24
N ILE A 110 -6.66 -1.29 4.09
CA ILE A 110 -6.55 -0.35 5.23
C ILE A 110 -7.61 -0.68 6.29
N TYR A 111 -8.85 -0.96 5.88
CA TYR A 111 -9.92 -1.35 6.79
C TYR A 111 -9.51 -2.53 7.67
N PHE A 112 -8.89 -3.58 7.12
CA PHE A 112 -8.46 -4.73 7.92
C PHE A 112 -7.39 -4.40 8.96
N GLN A 113 -6.54 -3.39 8.70
CA GLN A 113 -5.58 -2.93 9.70
C GLN A 113 -6.26 -2.20 10.86
N ILE A 114 -7.36 -1.48 10.60
CA ILE A 114 -8.05 -0.62 11.58
C ILE A 114 -9.43 -1.12 12.02
N ASN A 115 -9.83 -2.34 11.63
CA ASN A 115 -11.21 -2.86 11.79
C ASN A 115 -11.70 -2.95 13.25
N LYS A 116 -10.79 -2.89 14.22
CA LYS A 116 -11.15 -2.82 15.65
C LYS A 116 -11.82 -1.50 16.03
N LEU A 117 -11.66 -0.46 15.21
CA LEU A 117 -12.12 0.91 15.49
C LEU A 117 -13.20 1.40 14.53
N VAL A 118 -13.40 0.73 13.40
CA VAL A 118 -14.34 1.13 12.35
C VAL A 118 -15.19 -0.05 11.92
N LYS A 119 -16.42 0.19 11.43
CA LYS A 119 -17.27 -0.89 10.92
C LYS A 119 -17.09 -1.07 9.40
N PRO A 120 -17.48 -2.24 8.86
CA PRO A 120 -17.50 -2.46 7.41
C PRO A 120 -18.29 -1.38 6.67
N TYR A 121 -17.84 -1.04 5.46
CA TYR A 121 -18.54 -0.12 4.56
C TYR A 121 -18.81 1.29 5.13
N GLU A 122 -17.95 1.77 6.04
CA GLU A 122 -18.05 3.11 6.63
C GLU A 122 -16.97 4.11 6.17
N TYR A 123 -16.10 3.72 5.23
CA TYR A 123 -15.20 4.68 4.58
C TYR A 123 -16.02 5.84 3.99
N GLY A 124 -15.59 7.06 4.28
CA GLY A 124 -16.29 8.30 3.92
C GLY A 124 -17.21 8.86 5.00
N HIS A 125 -17.45 8.11 6.08
CA HIS A 125 -18.29 8.54 7.21
C HIS A 125 -17.57 8.49 8.56
N THR A 126 -16.97 7.35 8.92
CA THR A 126 -16.29 7.22 10.21
C THR A 126 -14.77 7.36 10.10
N TRP A 127 -14.24 7.13 8.90
CA TRP A 127 -12.84 7.31 8.59
C TRP A 127 -12.66 7.62 7.10
N VAL A 128 -11.57 8.33 6.79
CA VAL A 128 -11.12 8.63 5.42
C VAL A 128 -9.60 8.63 5.39
N ILE A 129 -9.02 8.45 4.19
CA ILE A 129 -7.60 8.76 3.98
C ILE A 129 -7.45 10.18 3.44
N LYS A 130 -6.46 10.88 3.97
CA LYS A 130 -6.12 12.25 3.62
C LYS A 130 -4.66 12.29 3.17
N ASP A 131 -4.39 12.89 2.03
CA ASP A 131 -3.02 13.10 1.57
C ASP A 131 -2.29 14.03 2.55
N LYS A 132 -1.16 13.57 3.08
CA LYS A 132 -0.37 14.33 4.06
C LYS A 132 0.32 15.55 3.45
N ALA A 133 0.56 15.55 2.14
CA ALA A 133 1.21 16.65 1.43
C ALA A 133 0.24 17.78 1.09
N THR A 134 -0.98 17.45 0.67
CA THR A 134 -1.98 18.42 0.20
C THR A 134 -3.12 18.68 1.19
N ASP A 135 -3.20 17.91 2.27
CA ASP A 135 -4.32 17.88 3.21
C ASP A 135 -5.67 17.51 2.56
N ALA A 136 -5.65 16.98 1.33
CA ALA A 136 -6.84 16.64 0.56
C ALA A 136 -7.37 15.24 0.91
N ILE A 137 -8.68 15.13 1.12
CA ILE A 137 -9.35 13.84 1.36
C ILE A 137 -9.56 13.11 0.02
N ILE A 138 -9.20 11.83 -0.03
CA ILE A 138 -9.51 10.97 -1.18
C ILE A 138 -10.98 10.56 -1.11
N LYS A 139 -11.80 11.11 -2.01
CA LYS A 139 -13.23 10.82 -2.06
C LYS A 139 -13.49 9.48 -2.77
N ASN A 140 -14.25 8.59 -2.12
CA ASN A 140 -14.75 7.38 -2.75
C ASN A 140 -16.16 7.60 -3.38
N ALA A 141 -16.66 6.58 -4.08
CA ALA A 141 -17.98 6.53 -4.67
C ALA A 141 -19.09 6.91 -3.66
N ARG A 142 -19.02 6.40 -2.43
CA ARG A 142 -19.99 6.70 -1.36
C ARG A 142 -20.07 8.19 -1.05
N MET A 143 -18.94 8.87 -0.94
CA MET A 143 -18.91 10.32 -0.69
C MET A 143 -19.45 11.13 -1.87
N ILE A 144 -19.38 10.60 -3.09
CA ILE A 144 -19.89 11.24 -4.30
C ILE A 144 -21.40 11.05 -4.44
N THR A 145 -21.90 9.84 -4.17
CA THR A 145 -23.33 9.48 -4.33
C THR A 145 -24.18 9.77 -3.11
N GLY A 146 -23.57 10.03 -1.94
CA GLY A 146 -24.27 10.22 -0.68
C GLY A 146 -24.86 8.93 -0.11
N THR A 147 -24.31 7.77 -0.48
CA THR A 147 -24.80 6.48 0.01
C THR A 147 -24.60 6.35 1.52
N LYS A 148 -25.64 5.87 2.22
CA LYS A 148 -25.64 5.69 3.69
C LYS A 148 -24.53 4.73 4.15
N PRO A 149 -23.97 4.88 5.36
CA PRO A 149 -22.97 3.97 5.91
C PRO A 149 -23.52 2.53 6.05
N GLY A 150 -22.64 1.54 6.01
CA GLY A 150 -23.00 0.11 6.16
C GLY A 150 -23.58 -0.55 4.91
N ILE A 151 -23.84 0.20 3.83
CA ILE A 151 -24.31 -0.33 2.55
C ILE A 151 -23.11 -0.60 1.64
N PRO A 152 -22.88 -1.82 1.14
CA PRO A 152 -21.81 -2.10 0.19
C PRO A 152 -21.92 -1.21 -1.05
N LEU A 153 -20.83 -0.52 -1.38
CA LEU A 153 -20.71 0.30 -2.58
C LEU A 153 -19.23 0.34 -3.00
N PRO A 154 -18.80 -0.59 -3.86
CA PRO A 154 -17.40 -0.65 -4.28
C PRO A 154 -17.03 0.53 -5.18
N ASP A 155 -15.81 1.03 -5.02
CA ASP A 155 -15.22 2.04 -5.90
C ASP A 155 -14.17 1.40 -6.81
N GLY A 156 -14.58 1.06 -8.03
CA GLY A 156 -13.74 0.39 -9.02
C GLY A 156 -12.73 1.29 -9.73
N ARG A 157 -12.68 2.59 -9.42
CA ARG A 157 -11.70 3.50 -10.03
C ARG A 157 -10.29 3.09 -9.63
N ALA A 158 -9.36 3.15 -10.58
CA ALA A 158 -7.96 2.88 -10.32
C ALA A 158 -7.35 3.95 -9.40
N LEU A 159 -6.28 3.60 -8.69
CA LEU A 159 -5.61 4.53 -7.75
C LEU A 159 -5.22 5.85 -8.42
N TRP A 160 -4.70 5.81 -9.64
CA TRP A 160 -4.28 7.01 -10.37
C TRP A 160 -5.45 7.92 -10.76
N GLU A 161 -6.66 7.38 -10.96
CA GLU A 161 -7.87 8.17 -11.27
C GLU A 161 -8.34 8.98 -10.07
N VAL A 162 -8.07 8.48 -8.86
CA VAL A 162 -8.39 9.15 -7.60
C VAL A 162 -7.20 9.96 -7.05
N GLY A 163 -6.14 10.12 -7.84
CA GLY A 163 -4.97 10.93 -7.50
C GLY A 163 -3.97 10.23 -6.58
N ILE A 164 -4.14 8.95 -6.29
CA ILE A 164 -3.20 8.16 -5.49
C ILE A 164 -2.07 7.66 -6.41
N LYS A 165 -0.84 7.99 -6.02
CA LYS A 165 0.38 7.59 -6.73
C LYS A 165 1.34 6.90 -5.75
N PRO A 166 2.19 5.99 -6.25
CA PRO A 166 3.32 5.50 -5.47
C PRO A 166 4.18 6.65 -4.92
N GLY A 167 4.75 6.44 -3.73
CA GLY A 167 5.53 7.42 -2.98
C GLY A 167 4.71 8.41 -2.16
N MET A 168 3.38 8.36 -2.25
CA MET A 168 2.52 9.22 -1.44
C MET A 168 2.38 8.68 -0.01
N THR A 169 2.21 9.60 0.93
CA THR A 169 1.88 9.30 2.32
C THR A 169 0.49 9.83 2.62
N PHE A 170 -0.36 8.94 3.14
CA PHE A 170 -1.71 9.26 3.59
C PHE A 170 -1.80 9.17 5.10
N GLU A 171 -2.70 9.95 5.67
CA GLU A 171 -3.11 9.89 7.06
C GLU A 171 -4.54 9.35 7.15
N VAL A 172 -4.78 8.38 8.02
CA VAL A 172 -6.15 7.96 8.37
C VAL A 172 -6.70 8.96 9.37
N VAL A 173 -7.86 9.55 9.06
CA VAL A 173 -8.49 10.56 9.91
C VAL A 173 -9.99 10.36 10.02
N ARG A 174 -10.60 10.93 11.06
CA ARG A 174 -12.05 11.11 11.11
C ARG A 174 -12.43 12.27 10.18
N PRO A 175 -13.40 12.10 9.26
CA PRO A 175 -13.88 13.19 8.45
C PRO A 175 -14.52 14.27 9.34
N LYS A 176 -14.28 15.55 9.01
CA LYS A 176 -14.83 16.71 9.71
C LYS A 176 -16.23 17.06 9.19
#